data_AF-A0A2P2IG66-F1
#
_entry.id   AF-A0A2P2IG66-F1
#
_cell.length_a   1.000
_cell.length_b   1.000
_cell.length_c   1.000
_cell.angle_alpha   90.00
_cell.angle_beta   90.00
_cell.angle_gamma   90.00
#
_symmetry.space_group_name_H-M   'P 1'
#
loop_
_entity.id
_entity.type
_entity.pdbx_description
1 polymer ?
#
loop_
_entity_poly.entity_id
_entity_poly.type
_entity_poly.pdbx_seq_one_letter_code
_entity_poly.pdbx_strand_id
1 'polypeptide(L)'
;ESILGEDEYVLTVVNHPRFGVGEFTHPPAPPRGPIAMSAFVPDLAINPHPRFGFLTQNIRTRRGSLVDIRMPLFIDEFTAEQKDASEIKVDAMAFGMGCSCLQVTFQARNIAESRHLYDQLVVLGPIMLALTASTPFHHGQIADTDVRWNAIAQSVDDRTPGERGVAPLKDGEQRIPKSRYDSVSSFISSEPPFKDKYNDTELVINEEALTQLLDGGVDELLARHIAHLFIRDPL
;
A
#
# COMPACT_ATOMS: atom_id res chain seq x y z
N GLU A 1 27.57 -11.01 5.50
CA GLU A 1 28.15 -11.69 4.31
C GLU A 1 28.45 -13.17 4.54
N SER A 2 28.68 -13.66 5.77
CA SER A 2 29.05 -15.07 6.03
C SER A 2 27.97 -16.15 5.81
N ILE A 3 26.82 -15.81 5.24
CA ILE A 3 25.68 -16.74 5.01
C ILE A 3 25.29 -16.78 3.52
N LEU A 4 25.79 -15.85 2.70
CA LEU A 4 25.48 -15.79 1.27
C LEU A 4 26.28 -16.84 0.51
N GLY A 5 25.67 -17.47 -0.48
CA GLY A 5 26.37 -18.30 -1.47
C GLY A 5 27.31 -17.50 -2.38
N GLU A 6 28.06 -18.20 -3.23
CA GLU A 6 29.09 -17.62 -4.13
C GLU A 6 28.54 -16.53 -5.06
N ASP A 7 27.27 -16.64 -5.46
CA ASP A 7 26.59 -15.71 -6.37
C ASP A 7 25.37 -15.01 -5.73
N GLU A 8 25.30 -14.98 -4.40
CA GLU A 8 24.22 -14.31 -3.68
C GLU A 8 24.66 -12.94 -3.18
N TYR A 9 23.88 -11.91 -3.56
CA TYR A 9 24.16 -10.52 -3.20
C TYR A 9 22.94 -9.89 -2.56
N VAL A 10 23.18 -9.08 -1.51
CA VAL A 10 22.14 -8.25 -0.91
C VAL A 10 22.15 -6.90 -1.60
N LEU A 11 21.11 -6.63 -2.38
CA LEU A 11 20.96 -5.37 -3.11
C LEU A 11 19.83 -4.55 -2.49
N THR A 12 20.07 -3.26 -2.29
CA THR A 12 19.05 -2.29 -1.88
C THR A 12 18.26 -1.82 -3.10
N VAL A 13 17.59 -2.76 -3.78
CA VAL A 13 16.68 -2.47 -4.89
C VAL A 13 15.27 -2.24 -4.37
N VAL A 14 14.64 -1.17 -4.88
CA VAL A 14 13.26 -0.84 -4.51
C VAL A 14 12.29 -1.87 -5.07
N ASN A 15 12.52 -2.40 -6.26
CA ASN A 15 11.76 -3.51 -6.80
C ASN A 15 12.61 -4.37 -7.72
N HIS A 16 12.27 -5.66 -7.84
CA HIS A 16 12.92 -6.56 -8.77
C HIS A 16 12.29 -6.39 -10.18
N PRO A 17 13.04 -5.92 -11.21
CA PRO A 17 12.45 -5.51 -12.50
C PRO A 17 11.64 -6.61 -13.20
N ARG A 18 12.08 -7.87 -13.08
CA ARG A 18 11.45 -9.05 -13.70
C ARG A 18 10.61 -9.88 -12.74
N PHE A 19 10.17 -9.31 -11.62
CA PHE A 19 9.38 -10.06 -10.64
C PHE A 19 8.10 -10.62 -11.29
N GLY A 20 7.82 -11.91 -11.11
CA GLY A 20 6.69 -12.58 -11.77
C GLY A 20 6.94 -13.03 -13.21
N VAL A 21 8.12 -12.81 -13.80
CA VAL A 21 8.41 -13.13 -15.22
C VAL A 21 9.42 -14.26 -15.34
N GLY A 22 9.01 -15.36 -15.98
CA GLY A 22 9.88 -16.53 -16.19
C GLY A 22 10.30 -17.17 -14.86
N GLU A 23 11.53 -17.65 -14.79
CA GLU A 23 12.14 -18.15 -13.55
C GLU A 23 12.79 -16.97 -12.80
N PHE A 24 12.20 -16.58 -11.66
CA PHE A 24 12.67 -15.46 -10.84
C PHE A 24 12.79 -15.79 -9.34
N THR A 25 12.56 -17.05 -8.96
CA THR A 25 12.73 -17.53 -7.58
C THR A 25 13.81 -18.60 -7.53
N HIS A 26 14.50 -18.70 -6.39
CA HIS A 26 15.41 -19.79 -6.10
C HIS A 26 15.02 -20.47 -4.78
N PRO A 27 14.74 -21.79 -4.77
CA PRO A 27 14.59 -22.64 -5.95
C PRO A 27 13.40 -22.20 -6.84
N PRO A 28 13.35 -22.66 -8.11
CA PRO A 28 12.22 -22.38 -8.99
C PRO A 28 10.91 -22.94 -8.40
N ALA A 29 9.85 -22.15 -8.41
CA ALA A 29 8.54 -22.56 -7.92
C ALA A 29 7.42 -22.10 -8.87
N PRO A 30 6.39 -22.95 -9.08
CA PRO A 30 5.28 -22.60 -9.96
C PRO A 30 4.32 -21.61 -9.28
N PRO A 31 3.69 -20.69 -10.04
CA PRO A 31 2.65 -19.81 -9.52
C PRO A 31 1.37 -20.58 -9.16
N ARG A 32 0.32 -19.87 -8.74
CA ARG A 32 -1.00 -20.42 -8.37
C ARG A 32 -0.99 -21.31 -7.14
N GLY A 33 -0.15 -20.97 -6.16
CA GLY A 33 -0.21 -21.58 -4.83
C GLY A 33 -1.52 -21.25 -4.09
N PRO A 34 -1.88 -22.03 -3.05
CA PRO A 34 -3.15 -21.89 -2.33
C PRO A 34 -3.30 -20.57 -1.54
N ILE A 35 -2.20 -19.87 -1.23
CA ILE A 35 -2.22 -18.63 -0.44
C ILE A 35 -2.54 -17.44 -1.35
N ALA A 36 -1.60 -17.07 -2.23
CA ALA A 36 -1.73 -15.91 -3.10
C ALA A 36 -2.69 -16.19 -4.27
N MET A 37 -2.76 -17.43 -4.76
CA MET A 37 -3.51 -17.82 -5.95
C MET A 37 -3.17 -17.00 -7.21
N SER A 38 -2.01 -16.31 -7.20
CA SER A 38 -1.55 -15.45 -8.28
C SER A 38 -1.22 -16.23 -9.54
N ALA A 39 -1.52 -15.66 -10.70
CA ALA A 39 -1.10 -16.20 -11.99
C ALA A 39 0.41 -16.10 -12.23
N PHE A 40 1.10 -15.21 -11.52
CA PHE A 40 2.50 -14.85 -11.78
C PHE A 40 3.46 -15.23 -10.65
N VAL A 41 2.98 -15.22 -9.39
CA VAL A 41 3.84 -15.32 -8.21
C VAL A 41 3.61 -16.65 -7.48
N PRO A 42 4.66 -17.45 -7.23
CA PRO A 42 4.57 -18.62 -6.36
C PRO A 42 4.47 -18.19 -4.89
N ASP A 43 3.77 -18.98 -4.07
CA ASP A 43 3.70 -18.74 -2.62
C ASP A 43 5.08 -18.83 -1.95
N LEU A 44 6.08 -19.45 -2.60
CA LEU A 44 7.48 -19.46 -2.15
C LEU A 44 8.07 -18.06 -2.00
N ALA A 45 7.57 -17.06 -2.74
CA ALA A 45 8.01 -15.67 -2.62
C ALA A 45 7.48 -14.99 -1.33
N ILE A 46 6.57 -15.63 -0.60
CA ILE A 46 6.03 -15.13 0.68
C ILE A 46 6.92 -15.66 1.80
N ASN A 47 7.34 -14.77 2.70
CA ASN A 47 8.12 -15.18 3.86
C ASN A 47 7.37 -16.26 4.68
N PRO A 48 8.05 -17.32 5.14
CA PRO A 48 7.41 -18.48 5.77
C PRO A 48 6.78 -18.17 7.13
N HIS A 49 7.06 -17.01 7.73
CA HIS A 49 6.39 -16.60 8.96
C HIS A 49 4.88 -16.48 8.73
N PRO A 50 4.01 -17.16 9.52
CA PRO A 50 2.58 -17.33 9.21
C PRO A 50 1.83 -16.02 8.94
N ARG A 51 2.24 -14.94 9.60
CA ARG A 51 1.70 -13.58 9.41
C ARG A 51 1.55 -13.19 7.93
N PHE A 52 2.55 -13.46 7.09
CA PHE A 52 2.55 -12.97 5.70
C PHE A 52 1.60 -13.78 4.82
N GLY A 53 1.57 -15.10 5.02
CA GLY A 53 0.62 -15.98 4.34
C GLY A 53 -0.82 -15.66 4.74
N PHE A 54 -1.08 -15.52 6.04
CA PHE A 54 -2.42 -15.16 6.54
C PHE A 54 -2.89 -13.80 6.05
N LEU A 55 -2.03 -12.77 6.10
CA LEU A 55 -2.40 -11.45 5.60
C LEU A 55 -2.77 -11.48 4.10
N THR A 56 -1.98 -12.18 3.28
CA THR A 56 -2.27 -12.37 1.85
C THR A 56 -3.63 -13.03 1.64
N GLN A 57 -3.91 -14.11 2.37
CA GLN A 57 -5.16 -14.85 2.27
C GLN A 57 -6.36 -14.03 2.78
N ASN A 58 -6.20 -13.31 3.88
CA ASN A 58 -7.27 -12.55 4.53
C ASN A 58 -7.68 -11.34 3.69
N ILE A 59 -6.72 -10.62 3.09
CA ILE A 59 -7.00 -9.54 2.12
C ILE A 59 -7.84 -10.08 0.96
N ARG A 60 -7.36 -11.15 0.31
CA ARG A 60 -8.06 -11.76 -0.83
C ARG A 60 -9.47 -12.24 -0.47
N THR A 61 -9.62 -12.85 0.70
CA THR A 61 -10.89 -13.37 1.19
C THR A 61 -11.86 -12.24 1.51
N ARG A 62 -11.42 -11.21 2.25
CA ARG A 62 -12.22 -10.03 2.56
C ARG A 62 -12.65 -9.28 1.30
N ARG A 63 -11.70 -9.02 0.39
CA ARG A 63 -11.95 -8.36 -0.90
C ARG A 63 -12.90 -9.17 -1.79
N GLY A 64 -12.98 -10.49 -1.60
CA GLY A 64 -13.74 -11.42 -2.43
C GLY A 64 -13.14 -11.66 -3.81
N SER A 65 -11.88 -11.24 -4.02
CA SER A 65 -11.15 -11.34 -5.29
C SER A 65 -9.66 -11.17 -5.04
N LEU A 66 -8.84 -11.51 -6.04
CA LEU A 66 -7.43 -11.10 -6.04
C LEU A 66 -7.34 -9.57 -5.99
N VAL A 67 -6.20 -9.07 -5.50
CA VAL A 67 -5.86 -7.66 -5.71
C VAL A 67 -5.70 -7.42 -7.22
N ASP A 68 -6.09 -6.23 -7.67
CA ASP A 68 -5.99 -5.81 -9.07
C ASP A 68 -5.06 -4.60 -9.09
N ILE A 69 -3.78 -4.84 -9.39
CA ILE A 69 -2.75 -3.81 -9.39
C ILE A 69 -2.52 -3.39 -10.84
N ARG A 70 -2.79 -2.12 -11.11
CA ARG A 70 -2.61 -1.52 -12.44
C ARG A 70 -1.62 -0.38 -12.37
N MET A 71 -0.67 -0.41 -13.28
CA MET A 71 0.35 0.61 -13.47
C MET A 71 0.31 1.06 -14.93
N PRO A 72 0.50 2.34 -15.22
CA PRO A 72 0.52 2.81 -16.60
C PRO A 72 1.73 2.21 -17.32
N LEU A 73 1.53 1.71 -18.54
CA LEU A 73 2.61 1.15 -19.37
C LEU A 73 3.30 2.27 -20.16
N PHE A 74 4.64 2.28 -20.19
CA PHE A 74 5.37 3.16 -21.09
C PHE A 74 5.17 2.73 -22.54
N ILE A 75 4.67 3.65 -23.38
CA ILE A 75 4.34 3.38 -24.78
C ILE A 75 5.50 3.81 -25.67
N ASP A 76 6.30 2.84 -26.10
CA ASP A 76 7.35 3.00 -27.11
C ASP A 76 6.84 2.65 -28.52
N GLU A 77 7.66 2.87 -29.55
CA GLU A 77 7.35 2.62 -30.97
C GLU A 77 6.76 1.23 -31.20
N PHE A 78 7.38 0.19 -30.62
CA PHE A 78 6.93 -1.20 -30.76
C PHE A 78 5.89 -1.64 -29.71
N THR A 79 5.66 -0.84 -28.66
CA THR A 79 4.58 -1.11 -27.69
C THR A 79 3.22 -0.83 -28.32
N ALA A 80 3.10 0.25 -29.11
CA ALA A 80 1.85 0.66 -29.75
C ALA A 80 1.29 -0.35 -30.77
N GLU A 81 2.14 -1.25 -31.28
CA GLU A 81 1.73 -2.34 -32.18
C GLU A 81 0.93 -3.42 -31.45
N GLN A 82 1.08 -3.55 -30.12
CA GLN A 82 0.23 -4.38 -29.27
C GLN A 82 -1.07 -3.63 -28.98
N LYS A 83 -2.05 -3.83 -29.87
CA LYS A 83 -3.42 -3.35 -29.66
C LYS A 83 -3.90 -3.77 -28.26
N ASP A 84 -4.32 -2.78 -27.46
CA ASP A 84 -4.87 -2.88 -26.09
C ASP A 84 -3.88 -2.90 -24.92
N ALA A 85 -2.56 -2.72 -25.13
CA ALA A 85 -1.59 -2.63 -24.04
C ALA A 85 -1.40 -1.19 -23.54
N SER A 86 -2.19 -0.76 -22.54
CA SER A 86 -2.03 0.55 -21.88
C SER A 86 -1.61 0.46 -20.41
N GLU A 87 -1.71 -0.72 -19.80
CA GLU A 87 -1.47 -0.94 -18.38
C GLU A 87 -0.69 -2.24 -18.16
N ILE A 88 0.23 -2.21 -17.20
CA ILE A 88 0.81 -3.40 -16.58
C ILE A 88 -0.19 -3.89 -15.53
N LYS A 89 -0.61 -5.16 -15.62
CA LYS A 89 -1.62 -5.75 -14.73
C LYS A 89 -1.03 -6.94 -13.97
N VAL A 90 -1.08 -6.86 -12.65
CA VAL A 90 -0.57 -7.91 -11.75
C VAL A 90 -1.49 -8.13 -10.56
N ASP A 91 -1.42 -9.33 -9.96
CA ASP A 91 -2.54 -9.87 -9.16
C ASP A 91 -2.15 -10.38 -7.75
N ALA A 92 -0.95 -10.03 -7.27
CA ALA A 92 -0.42 -10.52 -6.00
C ALA A 92 0.04 -9.39 -5.08
N MET A 93 -0.16 -9.57 -3.77
CA MET A 93 0.37 -8.69 -2.72
C MET A 93 1.89 -8.47 -2.86
N ALA A 94 2.62 -9.49 -3.29
CA ALA A 94 4.06 -9.45 -3.46
C ALA A 94 4.53 -8.42 -4.51
N PHE A 95 3.71 -8.03 -5.49
CA PHE A 95 4.08 -6.98 -6.45
C PHE A 95 4.18 -5.59 -5.82
N GLY A 96 3.54 -5.37 -4.67
CA GLY A 96 3.70 -4.16 -3.87
C GLY A 96 4.55 -4.40 -2.62
N MET A 97 4.11 -5.28 -1.72
CA MET A 97 4.79 -5.54 -0.45
C MET A 97 6.11 -6.31 -0.59
N GLY A 98 6.43 -6.84 -1.77
CA GLY A 98 7.76 -7.35 -2.12
C GLY A 98 8.73 -6.25 -2.58
N CYS A 99 8.28 -5.01 -2.66
CA CYS A 99 9.16 -3.85 -2.86
C CYS A 99 9.85 -3.45 -1.54
N SER A 100 11.03 -2.85 -1.67
CA SER A 100 11.79 -2.28 -0.56
C SER A 100 11.53 -0.78 -0.40
N CYS A 101 11.87 -0.24 0.77
CA CYS A 101 11.84 1.19 1.02
C CYS A 101 12.84 1.59 2.09
N LEU A 102 13.21 2.88 2.10
CA LEU A 102 13.86 3.50 3.23
C LEU A 102 12.80 4.15 4.13
N GLN A 103 12.81 3.81 5.41
CA GLN A 103 11.98 4.42 6.43
C GLN A 103 12.86 4.95 7.55
N VAL A 104 12.54 6.15 8.05
CA VAL A 104 13.24 6.80 9.15
C VAL A 104 12.22 7.22 10.19
N THR A 105 12.46 6.85 11.46
CA THR A 105 11.57 7.16 12.58
C THR A 105 12.26 8.15 13.51
N PHE A 106 11.58 9.25 13.81
CA PHE A 106 12.07 10.29 14.72
C PHE A 106 11.31 10.25 16.05
N GLN A 107 12.02 10.41 17.16
CA GLN A 107 11.42 10.64 18.47
C GLN A 107 11.37 12.15 18.76
N ALA A 108 10.16 12.69 18.93
CA ALA A 108 9.97 14.06 19.43
C ALA A 108 9.96 14.10 20.97
N ARG A 109 9.99 15.30 21.54
CA ARG A 109 10.03 15.52 23.00
C ARG A 109 8.74 15.10 23.71
N ASN A 110 7.60 15.27 23.06
CA ASN A 110 6.27 14.95 23.60
C ASN A 110 5.22 14.86 22.49
N ILE A 111 3.98 14.53 22.84
CA ILE A 111 2.87 14.35 21.89
C ILE A 111 2.56 15.61 21.07
N ALA A 112 2.67 16.81 21.65
CA ALA A 112 2.40 18.05 20.93
C ALA A 112 3.43 18.27 19.81
N GLU A 113 4.71 18.08 20.12
CA GLU A 113 5.77 18.16 19.12
C GLU A 113 5.67 17.03 18.09
N SER A 114 5.33 15.80 18.50
CA SER A 114 5.12 14.68 17.58
C SER A 114 4.04 14.99 16.54
N ARG A 115 2.91 15.56 16.98
CA ARG A 115 1.79 15.94 16.09
C ARG A 115 2.18 17.08 15.15
N HIS A 116 2.91 18.07 15.66
CA HIS A 116 3.44 19.15 14.83
C HIS A 116 4.41 18.62 13.76
N LEU A 117 5.38 17.80 14.15
CA LEU A 117 6.35 17.20 13.23
C LEU A 117 5.66 16.31 12.19
N TYR A 118 4.68 15.50 12.61
CA TYR A 118 3.86 14.69 11.70
C TYR A 118 3.25 15.55 10.59
N ASP A 119 2.53 16.61 10.94
CA ASP A 119 1.87 17.49 9.97
C ASP A 119 2.86 18.15 9.00
N GLN A 120 4.03 18.57 9.50
CA GLN A 120 5.08 19.13 8.65
C GLN A 120 5.69 18.09 7.69
N LEU A 121 5.77 16.82 8.10
CA LEU A 121 6.30 15.75 7.25
C LEU A 121 5.27 15.25 6.23
N VAL A 122 3.96 15.35 6.51
CA VAL A 122 2.88 14.96 5.58
C VAL A 122 3.02 15.67 4.24
N VAL A 123 3.26 16.99 4.26
CA VAL A 123 3.42 17.78 3.03
C VAL A 123 4.71 17.46 2.25
N LEU A 124 5.73 16.93 2.93
CA LEU A 124 6.98 16.49 2.30
C LEU A 124 6.88 15.10 1.69
N GLY A 125 5.92 14.27 2.12
CA GLY A 125 5.73 12.90 1.65
C GLY A 125 5.76 12.74 0.12
N PRO A 126 4.86 13.39 -0.64
CA PRO A 126 4.85 13.27 -2.11
C PRO A 126 6.10 13.88 -2.78
N ILE A 127 6.71 14.91 -2.18
CA ILE A 127 7.94 15.53 -2.70
C ILE A 127 9.10 14.55 -2.59
N MET A 128 9.26 13.91 -1.42
CA MET A 128 10.31 12.92 -1.19
C MET A 128 10.07 11.66 -2.02
N LEU A 129 8.82 11.25 -2.22
CA LEU A 129 8.48 10.14 -3.10
C LEU A 129 8.97 10.39 -4.54
N ALA A 130 8.70 11.57 -5.09
CA ALA A 130 9.16 11.95 -6.43
C ALA A 130 10.69 12.11 -6.49
N LEU A 131 11.30 12.75 -5.50
CA LEU A 131 12.75 12.98 -5.46
C LEU A 131 13.56 11.67 -5.36
N THR A 132 12.99 10.65 -4.72
CA THR A 132 13.63 9.34 -4.48
C THR A 132 13.13 8.24 -5.43
N ALA A 133 12.52 8.64 -6.54
CA ALA A 133 11.96 7.73 -7.53
C ALA A 133 13.00 6.71 -8.03
N SER A 134 12.58 5.44 -8.08
CA SER A 134 13.49 4.30 -8.24
C SER A 134 12.73 3.01 -8.61
N THR A 135 11.56 3.13 -9.22
CA THR A 135 10.69 1.99 -9.58
C THR A 135 10.12 2.09 -11.01
N PRO A 136 10.96 2.24 -12.05
CA PRO A 136 10.48 2.42 -13.43
C PRO A 136 10.10 1.10 -14.14
N PHE A 137 10.37 -0.07 -13.53
CA PHE A 137 10.08 -1.37 -14.14
C PHE A 137 9.08 -2.14 -13.30
N HIS A 138 8.10 -2.79 -13.91
CA HIS A 138 7.21 -3.71 -13.21
C HIS A 138 6.93 -4.92 -14.10
N HIS A 139 7.04 -6.12 -13.54
CA HIS A 139 6.69 -7.35 -14.25
C HIS A 139 7.37 -7.48 -15.63
N GLY A 140 8.66 -7.12 -15.71
CA GLY A 140 9.44 -7.16 -16.95
C GLY A 140 9.10 -6.08 -17.97
N GLN A 141 8.24 -5.13 -17.63
CA GLN A 141 7.81 -4.03 -18.49
C GLN A 141 8.25 -2.68 -17.91
N ILE A 142 8.40 -1.68 -18.77
CA ILE A 142 8.67 -0.29 -18.36
C ILE A 142 7.35 0.37 -18.01
N ALA A 143 7.23 0.92 -16.81
CA ALA A 143 6.06 1.66 -16.37
C ALA A 143 6.18 3.15 -16.72
N ASP A 144 5.07 3.81 -17.05
CA ASP A 144 4.99 5.26 -17.22
C ASP A 144 4.81 5.97 -15.87
N THR A 145 5.65 5.57 -14.90
CA THR A 145 5.78 6.14 -13.57
C THR A 145 7.06 5.62 -12.93
N ASP A 146 7.72 6.44 -12.14
CA ASP A 146 9.02 6.10 -11.55
C ASP A 146 8.92 5.65 -10.07
N VAL A 147 7.70 5.53 -9.53
CA VAL A 147 7.46 5.30 -8.10
C VAL A 147 6.51 4.13 -7.83
N ARG A 148 6.81 3.37 -6.78
CA ARG A 148 6.03 2.16 -6.39
C ARG A 148 4.70 2.41 -5.67
N TRP A 149 4.39 3.66 -5.28
CA TRP A 149 3.37 3.94 -4.26
C TRP A 149 2.01 3.32 -4.58
N ASN A 150 1.52 3.55 -5.81
CA ASN A 150 0.23 3.05 -6.25
C ASN A 150 0.21 1.52 -6.38
N ALA A 151 1.34 0.89 -6.73
CA ALA A 151 1.45 -0.56 -6.74
C ALA A 151 1.28 -1.13 -5.32
N ILE A 152 1.94 -0.54 -4.31
CA ILE A 152 1.79 -0.98 -2.92
C ILE A 152 0.38 -0.74 -2.41
N ALA A 153 -0.18 0.45 -2.64
CA ALA A 153 -1.52 0.79 -2.23
C ALA A 153 -2.56 -0.23 -2.73
N GLN A 154 -2.47 -0.61 -4.00
CA GLN A 154 -3.34 -1.61 -4.62
C GLN A 154 -3.06 -3.04 -4.13
N SER A 155 -1.80 -3.37 -3.82
CA SER A 155 -1.37 -4.72 -3.42
C SER A 155 -1.93 -5.21 -2.09
N VAL A 156 -2.42 -4.30 -1.26
CA VAL A 156 -3.08 -4.61 0.01
C VAL A 156 -4.43 -3.91 0.15
N ASP A 157 -5.04 -3.54 -0.97
CA ASP A 157 -6.38 -2.98 -0.99
C ASP A 157 -7.39 -4.10 -0.69
N ASP A 158 -7.86 -4.15 0.54
CA ASP A 158 -8.81 -5.15 1.02
C ASP A 158 -10.26 -4.75 0.76
N ARG A 159 -10.51 -3.58 0.16
CA ARG A 159 -11.86 -3.03 -0.02
C ARG A 159 -12.75 -3.91 -0.91
N THR A 160 -13.95 -4.21 -0.43
CA THR A 160 -14.97 -4.93 -1.19
C THR A 160 -15.43 -4.11 -2.41
N PRO A 161 -16.10 -4.74 -3.40
CA PRO A 161 -16.73 -3.99 -4.49
C PRO A 161 -17.69 -2.88 -4.02
N GLY A 162 -18.38 -3.11 -2.90
CA GLY A 162 -19.21 -2.11 -2.23
C GLY A 162 -18.36 -0.96 -1.70
N GLU A 163 -17.36 -1.21 -0.87
CA GLU A 163 -16.52 -0.14 -0.30
C GLU A 163 -15.83 0.72 -1.38
N ARG A 164 -15.46 0.13 -2.52
CA ARG A 164 -14.86 0.82 -3.69
C ARG A 164 -15.84 1.61 -4.55
N GLY A 165 -17.15 1.45 -4.36
CA GLY A 165 -18.16 2.12 -5.17
C GLY A 165 -18.43 1.49 -6.55
N VAL A 166 -17.90 0.30 -6.83
CA VAL A 166 -18.12 -0.42 -8.10
C VAL A 166 -19.30 -1.40 -8.04
N ALA A 167 -19.88 -1.58 -6.85
CA ALA A 167 -21.11 -2.32 -6.62
C ALA A 167 -21.97 -1.62 -5.53
N PRO A 168 -23.25 -2.00 -5.35
CA PRO A 168 -24.03 -1.58 -4.19
C PRO A 168 -23.32 -1.94 -2.87
N LEU A 169 -23.50 -1.13 -1.83
CA LEU A 169 -23.04 -1.45 -0.47
C LEU A 169 -23.81 -2.66 0.06
N LYS A 170 -23.12 -3.53 0.80
CA LYS A 170 -23.76 -4.52 1.66
C LYS A 170 -24.10 -3.92 3.02
N ASP A 171 -24.97 -4.58 3.77
CA ASP A 171 -25.33 -4.17 5.12
C ASP A 171 -24.07 -4.05 6.00
N GLY A 172 -23.93 -2.91 6.68
CA GLY A 172 -22.77 -2.60 7.52
C GLY A 172 -21.53 -2.09 6.76
N GLU A 173 -21.53 -2.06 5.43
CA GLU A 173 -20.46 -1.43 4.65
C GLU A 173 -20.69 0.08 4.50
N GLN A 174 -19.59 0.81 4.35
CA GLN A 174 -19.58 2.22 3.96
C GLN A 174 -18.62 2.43 2.78
N ARG A 175 -18.78 3.52 2.03
CA ARG A 175 -17.84 3.85 0.96
C ARG A 175 -16.51 4.25 1.60
N ILE A 176 -15.40 3.74 1.05
CA ILE A 176 -14.07 4.06 1.53
C ILE A 176 -13.20 4.51 0.34
N PRO A 177 -12.81 5.80 0.28
CA PRO A 177 -12.20 6.38 -0.92
C PRO A 177 -10.79 5.82 -1.20
N LYS A 178 -10.04 5.48 -0.15
CA LYS A 178 -8.63 5.10 -0.23
C LYS A 178 -8.39 3.65 0.20
N SER A 179 -7.31 3.05 -0.28
CA SER A 179 -6.81 1.78 0.27
C SER A 179 -6.40 1.98 1.74
N ARG A 180 -6.29 0.88 2.50
CA ARG A 180 -5.72 0.95 3.86
C ARG A 180 -4.23 1.30 3.86
N TYR A 181 -3.55 1.04 2.74
CA TYR A 181 -2.23 1.57 2.47
C TYR A 181 -2.38 2.73 1.50
N ASP A 182 -2.27 3.95 2.01
CA ASP A 182 -2.38 5.17 1.22
C ASP A 182 -1.75 6.35 1.97
N SER A 183 -1.78 7.51 1.33
CA SER A 183 -1.38 8.80 1.88
C SER A 183 -2.17 9.13 3.16
N VAL A 184 -1.57 9.95 4.02
CA VAL A 184 -2.22 10.45 5.24
C VAL A 184 -3.57 11.11 4.90
N SER A 185 -4.59 10.84 5.71
CA SER A 185 -5.96 11.35 5.50
C SER A 185 -6.28 12.63 6.26
N SER A 186 -5.52 12.97 7.30
CA SER A 186 -5.78 14.14 8.12
C SER A 186 -4.53 14.64 8.83
N PHE A 187 -4.41 15.95 8.93
CA PHE A 187 -3.53 16.64 9.87
C PHE A 187 -4.06 16.48 11.30
N ILE A 188 -3.13 16.42 12.25
CA ILE A 188 -3.44 16.15 13.66
C ILE A 188 -2.83 17.16 14.62
N SER A 189 -2.07 18.17 14.19
CA SER A 189 -1.56 19.20 15.11
C SER A 189 -2.70 20.09 15.63
N SER A 190 -2.69 20.38 16.93
CA SER A 190 -3.60 21.34 17.57
C SER A 190 -2.97 22.73 17.74
N GLU A 191 -1.75 22.93 17.26
CA GLU A 191 -0.95 24.15 17.48
C GLU A 191 -0.74 24.93 16.17
N PRO A 192 -0.55 26.27 16.23
CA PRO A 192 -0.16 27.05 15.06
C PRO A 192 1.07 26.45 14.34
N PRO A 193 1.13 26.49 12.99
CA PRO A 193 0.25 27.22 12.09
C PRO A 193 -0.96 26.41 11.55
N PHE A 194 -1.36 25.31 12.22
CA PHE A 194 -2.53 24.53 11.81
C PHE A 194 -3.79 25.39 11.68
N LYS A 195 -4.64 25.06 10.71
CA LYS A 195 -5.95 25.68 10.47
C LYS A 195 -6.92 24.57 10.08
N ASP A 196 -8.13 24.60 10.63
CA ASP A 196 -9.16 23.58 10.37
C ASP A 196 -9.41 23.34 8.87
N LYS A 197 -9.31 24.41 8.07
CA LYS A 197 -9.46 24.35 6.61
C LYS A 197 -8.42 23.50 5.87
N TYR A 198 -7.36 23.03 6.53
CA TYR A 198 -6.38 22.12 5.92
C TYR A 198 -6.85 20.67 5.91
N ASN A 199 -7.81 20.30 6.76
CA ASN A 199 -8.50 19.02 6.71
C ASN A 199 -9.75 19.18 5.84
N ASP A 200 -9.53 19.32 4.52
CA ASP A 200 -10.56 19.60 3.52
C ASP A 200 -10.99 18.37 2.69
N THR A 201 -10.44 17.19 3.01
CA THR A 201 -10.82 15.91 2.39
C THR A 201 -11.83 15.15 3.23
N GLU A 202 -12.68 14.35 2.58
CA GLU A 202 -13.59 13.44 3.26
C GLU A 202 -12.82 12.43 4.13
N LEU A 203 -13.11 12.44 5.43
CA LEU A 203 -12.56 11.50 6.40
C LEU A 203 -13.68 10.57 6.89
N VAL A 204 -13.64 9.33 6.44
CA VAL A 204 -14.58 8.28 6.87
C VAL A 204 -14.24 7.88 8.31
N ILE A 205 -15.24 7.82 9.19
CA ILE A 205 -15.05 7.66 10.64
C ILE A 205 -15.78 6.41 11.14
N ASN A 206 -15.17 5.71 12.10
CA ASN A 206 -15.88 4.78 12.97
C ASN A 206 -16.44 5.56 14.17
N GLU A 207 -17.75 5.80 14.18
CA GLU A 207 -18.41 6.66 15.18
C GLU A 207 -18.37 6.07 16.60
N GLU A 208 -18.39 4.74 16.73
CA GLU A 208 -18.24 4.07 18.02
C GLU A 208 -16.85 4.31 18.60
N ALA A 209 -15.81 4.12 17.79
CA ALA A 209 -14.43 4.39 18.18
C ALA A 209 -14.21 5.88 18.50
N LEU A 210 -14.78 6.79 17.71
CA LEU A 210 -14.71 8.23 17.96
C LEU A 210 -15.31 8.57 19.33
N THR A 211 -16.53 8.09 19.60
CA THR A 211 -17.23 8.32 20.87
C THR A 211 -16.40 7.83 22.04
N GLN A 212 -15.87 6.61 21.96
CA GLN A 212 -15.04 6.03 23.01
C GLN A 212 -13.76 6.84 23.28
N LEU A 213 -13.12 7.37 22.23
CA LEU A 213 -11.91 8.19 22.36
C LEU A 213 -12.20 9.54 23.02
N LEU A 214 -13.29 10.19 22.63
CA LEU A 214 -13.72 11.47 23.21
C LEU A 214 -14.11 11.32 24.68
N ASP A 215 -14.88 10.28 25.02
CA ASP A 215 -15.25 9.95 26.41
C ASP A 215 -14.01 9.61 27.26
N GLY A 216 -12.97 9.06 26.62
CA GLY A 216 -11.66 8.80 27.23
C GLY A 216 -10.76 10.03 27.39
N GLY A 217 -11.19 11.21 26.92
CA GLY A 217 -10.45 12.47 27.05
C GLY A 217 -9.41 12.72 25.95
N VAL A 218 -9.45 11.99 24.83
CA VAL A 218 -8.65 12.31 23.64
C VAL A 218 -9.27 13.51 22.93
N ASP A 219 -8.46 14.47 22.51
CA ASP A 219 -8.97 15.64 21.80
C ASP A 219 -9.53 15.29 20.42
N GLU A 220 -10.48 16.11 19.93
CA GLU A 220 -11.23 15.87 18.69
C GLU A 220 -10.35 15.55 17.49
N LEU A 221 -9.29 16.32 17.23
CA LEU A 221 -8.44 16.13 16.05
C LEU A 221 -7.75 14.76 16.07
N LEU A 222 -7.17 14.39 17.22
CA LEU A 222 -6.51 13.10 17.38
C LEU A 222 -7.52 11.95 17.41
N ALA A 223 -8.68 12.15 18.05
CA ALA A 223 -9.74 11.15 18.14
C ALA A 223 -10.29 10.80 16.76
N ARG A 224 -10.56 11.79 15.91
CA ARG A 224 -11.00 11.58 14.52
C ARG A 224 -9.96 10.85 13.68
N HIS A 225 -8.69 11.21 13.83
CA HIS A 225 -7.60 10.52 13.13
C HIS A 225 -7.54 9.04 13.51
N ILE A 226 -7.59 8.72 14.81
CA ILE A 226 -7.57 7.33 15.27
C ILE A 226 -8.85 6.61 14.82
N ALA A 227 -10.03 7.21 15.00
CA ALA A 227 -11.30 6.62 14.60
C ALA A 227 -11.37 6.31 13.08
N HIS A 228 -10.71 7.10 12.24
CA HIS A 228 -10.53 6.78 10.82
C HIS A 228 -9.76 5.48 10.59
N LEU A 229 -8.74 5.18 11.41
CA LEU A 229 -8.00 3.92 11.30
C LEU A 229 -8.87 2.70 11.67
N PHE A 230 -9.83 2.89 12.57
CA PHE A 230 -10.78 1.87 13.03
C PHE A 230 -11.95 1.60 12.07
N ILE A 231 -11.98 2.21 10.87
CA ILE A 231 -12.92 1.79 9.81
C ILE A 231 -12.47 0.48 9.13
N ARG A 232 -11.27 -0.02 9.45
CA ARG A 232 -10.67 -1.19 8.83
C ARG A 232 -10.79 -2.41 9.73
N ASP A 233 -11.16 -3.53 9.12
CA ASP A 233 -11.14 -4.81 9.82
C ASP A 233 -9.70 -5.27 10.10
N PRO A 234 -9.49 -6.01 11.22
CA PRO A 234 -8.27 -6.77 11.43
C PRO A 234 -8.09 -7.82 10.32
N LEU A 235 -6.83 -8.01 9.90
CA LEU A 235 -6.42 -8.97 8.88
C LEU A 235 -5.26 -9.83 9.38
#